data_AF-A0A526QFP4-F1
#
_entry.id   AF-A0A526QFP4-F1
#
_cell.length_a   1.000
_cell.length_b   1.000
_cell.length_c   1.000
_cell.angle_alpha   90.00
_cell.angle_beta   90.00
_cell.angle_gamma   90.00
#
_symmetry.space_group_name_H-M   'P 1'
#
loop_
_entity.id
_entity.type
_entity.pdbx_description
1 polymer ?
#
loop_
_entity_poly.entity_id
_entity_poly.type
_entity_poly.pdbx_seq_one_letter_code
_entity_poly.pdbx_strand_id
1 'polypeptide(L)'
;EQRFGVNANSLRDGLNSLLTSGFGLLTTVFTSIWSSGVALVSVVSLFVVTPVVAFYMLLDWDRMVAVVDSWVPRDYVETVRVIARDINIATAGFVRGQGTLCLVLGGMYATGLTLTGLNFAILIGLFAGLISFIPYVGSLTGLVLAVGVAFVQFWPDWVMIVAVACVFFAGQFIEGNILQPRLVGKSVGLHPVWLMFALFAFGA
;
A
#
# COMPACT_ATOMS: atom_id res chain seq x y z
N GLU A 1 61.09 15.68 -39.39
CA GLU A 1 60.41 14.37 -39.29
C GLU A 1 59.42 14.36 -38.12
N GLN A 2 58.28 15.04 -38.29
CA GLN A 2 57.24 15.23 -37.25
C GLN A 2 55.85 15.22 -37.89
N ARG A 3 55.39 14.09 -38.44
CA ARG A 3 54.00 13.94 -38.89
C ARG A 3 53.52 12.53 -38.59
N PHE A 4 52.46 12.43 -37.78
CA PHE A 4 51.76 11.21 -37.33
C PHE A 4 52.33 10.51 -36.07
N GLY A 5 52.26 11.21 -34.94
CA GLY A 5 52.39 10.63 -33.60
C GLY A 5 51.14 9.86 -33.15
N VAL A 6 50.80 8.77 -33.84
CA VAL A 6 49.77 7.83 -33.37
C VAL A 6 50.46 6.79 -32.49
N ASN A 7 50.42 7.02 -31.18
CA ASN A 7 51.02 6.13 -30.19
C ASN A 7 50.20 4.82 -30.11
N ALA A 8 50.84 3.65 -30.18
CA ALA A 8 50.13 2.37 -30.11
C ALA A 8 49.30 2.22 -28.80
N ASN A 9 49.71 2.92 -27.74
CA ASN A 9 49.00 2.95 -26.47
C ASN A 9 47.70 3.76 -26.53
N SER A 10 47.67 4.91 -27.22
CA SER A 10 46.42 5.69 -27.36
C SER A 10 45.39 5.00 -28.26
N LEU A 11 45.85 4.21 -29.25
CA LEU A 11 44.98 3.32 -30.02
C LEU A 11 44.41 2.19 -29.16
N ARG A 12 45.22 1.59 -28.27
CA ARG A 12 44.75 0.56 -27.33
C ARG A 12 43.79 1.12 -26.29
N ASP A 13 44.02 2.33 -25.81
CA ASP A 13 43.13 3.01 -24.86
C ASP A 13 41.81 3.43 -25.52
N GLY A 14 41.86 3.88 -26.78
CA GLY A 14 40.67 4.09 -27.61
C GLY A 14 39.89 2.80 -27.86
N LEU A 15 40.57 1.69 -28.15
CA LEU A 15 39.94 0.38 -28.33
C LEU A 15 39.33 -0.14 -27.03
N ASN A 16 40.06 -0.01 -25.91
CA ASN A 16 39.59 -0.41 -24.58
C ASN A 16 38.38 0.44 -24.18
N SER A 17 38.41 1.77 -24.35
CA SER A 17 37.26 2.63 -24.03
C SER A 17 36.03 2.33 -24.89
N LEU A 18 36.19 1.98 -26.18
CA LEU A 18 35.09 1.52 -27.03
C LEU A 18 34.54 0.15 -26.59
N LEU A 19 35.41 -0.79 -26.22
CA LEU A 19 35.02 -2.10 -25.70
C LEU A 19 34.30 -1.96 -24.34
N THR A 20 34.80 -1.11 -23.45
CA THR A 20 34.18 -0.88 -22.13
C THR A 20 32.87 -0.11 -22.25
N SER A 21 32.78 0.86 -23.17
CA SER A 21 31.54 1.60 -23.42
C SER A 21 30.48 0.74 -24.13
N GLY A 22 30.90 -0.08 -25.09
CA GLY A 22 30.02 -1.05 -25.77
C GLY A 22 29.50 -2.13 -24.81
N PHE A 23 30.36 -2.63 -23.93
CA PHE A 23 29.97 -3.57 -22.87
C PHE A 23 29.05 -2.90 -21.84
N GLY A 24 29.32 -1.65 -21.46
CA GLY A 24 28.47 -0.87 -20.55
C GLY A 24 27.07 -0.59 -21.10
N LEU A 25 26.94 -0.32 -22.40
CA LEU A 25 25.64 -0.16 -23.05
C LEU A 25 24.87 -1.49 -23.10
N LEU A 26 25.55 -2.59 -23.43
CA LEU A 26 24.94 -3.93 -23.46
C LEU A 26 24.46 -4.36 -22.06
N THR A 27 25.26 -4.14 -21.01
CA THR A 27 24.87 -4.48 -19.64
C THR A 27 23.72 -3.60 -19.15
N THR A 28 23.71 -2.32 -19.49
CA THR A 28 22.62 -1.39 -19.11
C THR A 28 21.31 -1.77 -19.79
N VAL A 29 21.34 -2.07 -21.10
CA VAL A 29 20.15 -2.51 -21.85
C VAL A 29 19.65 -3.86 -21.34
N PHE A 30 20.56 -4.82 -21.11
CA PHE A 30 20.20 -6.12 -20.55
C PHE A 30 19.56 -5.99 -19.16
N THR A 31 20.14 -5.19 -18.27
CA THR A 31 19.61 -4.95 -16.92
C THR A 31 18.26 -4.23 -16.98
N SER A 32 18.08 -3.29 -17.91
CA SER A 32 16.81 -2.56 -18.09
C SER A 32 15.70 -3.48 -18.62
N ILE A 33 16.01 -4.34 -19.58
CA ILE A 33 15.06 -5.33 -20.11
C ILE A 33 14.73 -6.37 -19.05
N TRP A 34 15.73 -6.87 -18.33
CA TRP A 34 15.54 -7.86 -17.27
C TRP A 34 14.70 -7.31 -16.12
N SER A 35 15.02 -6.12 -15.62
CA SER A 35 14.24 -5.45 -14.57
C SER A 35 12.80 -5.14 -15.02
N SER A 36 12.62 -4.70 -16.28
CA SER A 36 11.29 -4.48 -16.86
C SER A 36 10.50 -5.79 -17.02
N GLY A 37 11.16 -6.88 -17.44
CA GLY A 37 10.56 -8.20 -17.58
C GLY A 37 10.14 -8.79 -16.23
N VAL A 38 11.00 -8.70 -15.22
CA VAL A 38 10.68 -9.10 -13.84
C VAL A 38 9.55 -8.25 -13.27
N ALA A 39 9.53 -6.94 -13.54
CA ALA A 39 8.43 -6.06 -13.12
C ALA A 39 7.11 -6.47 -13.78
N LEU A 40 7.10 -6.75 -15.09
CA LEU A 40 5.91 -7.24 -15.80
C LEU A 40 5.43 -8.58 -15.26
N VAL A 41 6.32 -9.55 -15.05
CA VAL A 41 5.97 -10.86 -14.46
C VAL A 41 5.42 -10.68 -13.05
N SER A 42 6.00 -9.79 -12.24
CA SER A 42 5.54 -9.51 -10.88
C SER A 42 4.15 -8.89 -10.88
N VAL A 43 3.89 -7.93 -11.77
CA VAL A 43 2.57 -7.32 -11.95
C VAL A 43 1.56 -8.35 -12.42
N VAL A 44 1.88 -9.15 -13.44
CA VAL A 44 0.99 -10.23 -13.92
C VAL A 44 0.73 -11.27 -12.83
N SER A 45 1.75 -11.67 -12.07
CA SER A 45 1.60 -12.57 -10.93
C SER A 45 0.67 -11.97 -9.88
N LEU A 46 0.87 -10.69 -9.54
CA LEU A 46 0.01 -9.99 -8.58
C LEU A 46 -1.44 -9.92 -9.05
N PHE A 47 -1.69 -9.55 -10.31
CA PHE A 47 -3.04 -9.34 -10.84
C PHE A 47 -3.76 -10.63 -11.30
N VAL A 48 -3.03 -11.71 -11.60
CA VAL A 48 -3.62 -12.96 -12.09
C VAL A 48 -3.49 -14.07 -11.06
N VAL A 49 -2.28 -14.34 -10.56
CA VAL A 49 -2.05 -15.45 -9.63
C VAL A 49 -2.71 -15.17 -8.28
N THR A 50 -2.58 -13.94 -7.75
CA THR A 50 -3.16 -13.61 -6.44
C THR A 50 -4.67 -13.77 -6.40
N PRO A 51 -5.47 -13.24 -7.35
CA PRO A 51 -6.92 -13.44 -7.34
C PRO A 51 -7.33 -14.89 -7.58
N VAL A 52 -6.60 -15.63 -8.43
CA VAL A 52 -6.86 -17.06 -8.66
C VAL A 52 -6.63 -17.85 -7.38
N VAL A 53 -5.49 -17.67 -6.71
CA VAL A 53 -5.18 -18.34 -5.44
C VAL A 53 -6.19 -17.94 -4.37
N ALA A 54 -6.51 -16.64 -4.24
CA ALA A 54 -7.52 -16.16 -3.30
C ALA A 54 -8.90 -16.80 -3.57
N PHE A 55 -9.31 -16.92 -4.84
CA PHE A 55 -10.55 -17.58 -5.22
C PHE A 55 -10.56 -19.06 -4.82
N TYR A 56 -9.51 -19.82 -5.12
CA TYR A 56 -9.41 -21.22 -4.70
C TYR A 56 -9.36 -21.37 -3.17
N MET A 57 -8.64 -20.51 -2.47
CA MET A 57 -8.61 -20.50 -1.00
C MET A 57 -9.99 -20.21 -0.39
N LEU A 58 -10.78 -19.34 -1.02
CA LEU A 58 -12.16 -19.07 -0.60
C LEU A 58 -13.10 -20.23 -0.94
N LEU A 59 -12.95 -20.84 -2.12
CA LEU A 59 -13.77 -21.97 -2.57
C LEU A 59 -13.54 -23.23 -1.72
N ASP A 60 -12.28 -23.54 -1.41
CA ASP A 60 -11.89 -24.73 -0.65
C ASP A 60 -11.77 -24.47 0.86
N TRP A 61 -12.17 -23.29 1.33
CA TRP A 61 -12.00 -22.85 2.73
C TRP A 61 -12.51 -23.89 3.74
N ASP A 62 -13.74 -24.38 3.58
CA ASP A 62 -14.36 -25.33 4.51
C ASP A 62 -13.59 -26.67 4.54
N ARG A 63 -13.08 -27.11 3.39
CA ARG A 63 -12.26 -28.32 3.28
C ARG A 63 -10.91 -28.12 3.96
N MET A 64 -10.26 -26.98 3.74
CA MET A 64 -8.98 -26.64 4.36
C MET A 64 -9.13 -26.61 5.89
N VAL A 65 -10.17 -25.97 6.42
CA VAL A 65 -10.45 -25.91 7.86
C VAL A 65 -10.70 -27.30 8.43
N ALA A 66 -11.46 -28.16 7.75
CA ALA A 66 -11.73 -29.53 8.21
C ALA A 66 -10.45 -30.39 8.28
N VAL A 67 -9.53 -30.23 7.33
CA VAL A 67 -8.23 -30.92 7.35
C VAL A 67 -7.40 -30.43 8.55
N VAL A 68 -7.34 -29.13 8.80
CA VAL A 68 -6.63 -28.58 9.96
C VAL A 68 -7.25 -29.03 11.28
N ASP A 69 -8.58 -29.05 11.40
CA ASP A 69 -9.31 -29.55 12.58
C ASP A 69 -8.97 -31.03 12.85
N SER A 70 -8.77 -31.83 11.80
CA SER A 70 -8.39 -33.24 11.94
C SER A 70 -6.97 -33.48 12.52
N TRP A 71 -6.09 -32.48 12.45
CA TRP A 71 -4.73 -32.55 13.00
C TRP A 71 -4.67 -32.19 14.49
N VAL A 72 -5.75 -31.64 15.05
CA VAL A 72 -5.81 -31.22 16.45
C VAL A 72 -6.01 -32.46 17.35
N PRO A 73 -5.18 -32.66 18.39
CA PRO A 73 -5.39 -33.73 19.36
C PRO A 73 -6.75 -33.59 20.06
N ARG A 74 -7.46 -34.71 20.24
CA ARG A 74 -8.86 -34.73 20.73
C ARG A 74 -9.07 -33.98 22.04
N ASP A 75 -8.07 -33.95 22.91
CA ASP A 75 -8.14 -33.28 24.23
C ASP A 75 -8.24 -31.75 24.12
N TYR A 76 -7.82 -31.14 23.00
CA TYR A 76 -7.78 -29.70 22.80
C TYR A 76 -8.73 -29.18 21.72
N VAL A 77 -9.49 -30.07 21.05
CA VAL A 77 -10.35 -29.71 19.90
C VAL A 77 -11.34 -28.60 20.26
N GLU A 78 -11.99 -28.70 21.43
CA GLU A 78 -12.95 -27.68 21.87
C GLU A 78 -12.27 -26.33 22.09
N THR A 79 -11.13 -26.31 22.79
CA THR A 79 -10.34 -25.10 23.03
C THR A 79 -9.89 -24.44 21.73
N VAL A 80 -9.34 -25.21 20.78
CA VAL A 80 -8.90 -24.69 19.48
C VAL A 80 -10.07 -24.12 18.70
N ARG A 81 -11.23 -24.80 18.70
CA ARG A 81 -12.43 -24.33 17.98
C ARG A 81 -12.99 -23.04 18.57
N VAL A 82 -12.95 -22.87 19.90
CA VAL A 82 -13.34 -21.61 20.56
C VAL A 82 -12.39 -20.49 20.14
N ILE A 83 -11.07 -20.70 20.23
CA ILE A 83 -10.07 -19.70 19.81
C ILE A 83 -10.23 -19.33 18.34
N ALA A 84 -10.41 -20.31 17.45
CA ALA A 84 -10.61 -20.08 16.02
C ALA A 84 -11.87 -19.26 15.76
N ARG A 85 -12.95 -19.51 16.51
CA ARG A 85 -14.19 -18.73 16.42
C ARG A 85 -13.99 -17.29 16.90
N ASP A 86 -13.28 -17.09 18.00
CA ASP A 86 -13.00 -15.75 18.52
C ASP A 86 -12.12 -14.95 17.56
N ILE A 87 -11.10 -15.57 16.97
CA ILE A 87 -10.27 -14.98 15.91
C ILE A 87 -11.13 -14.59 14.70
N ASN A 88 -12.03 -15.47 14.26
CA ASN A 88 -12.92 -15.19 13.14
C ASN A 88 -13.86 -14.01 13.44
N ILE A 89 -14.43 -13.94 14.64
CA ILE A 89 -15.29 -12.81 15.06
C ILE A 89 -14.49 -11.51 15.10
N ALA A 90 -13.29 -11.51 15.69
CA ALA A 90 -12.43 -10.34 15.77
C ALA A 90 -12.00 -9.85 14.38
N THR A 91 -11.58 -10.78 13.51
CA THR A 91 -11.15 -10.49 12.13
C THR A 91 -12.32 -9.95 11.29
N ALA A 92 -13.49 -10.59 11.36
CA ALA A 92 -14.68 -10.10 10.68
C ALA A 92 -15.12 -8.71 11.19
N GLY A 93 -15.04 -8.48 12.51
CA GLY A 93 -15.31 -7.19 13.12
C GLY A 93 -14.31 -6.10 12.67
N PHE A 94 -13.03 -6.44 12.56
CA PHE A 94 -12.01 -5.55 12.02
C PHE A 94 -12.26 -5.19 10.56
N VAL A 95 -12.49 -6.17 9.69
CA VAL A 95 -12.73 -5.94 8.25
C VAL A 95 -13.98 -5.09 8.03
N ARG A 96 -15.07 -5.35 8.78
CA ARG A 96 -16.29 -4.53 8.74
C ARG A 96 -16.06 -3.10 9.26
N GLY A 97 -15.31 -2.97 10.36
CA GLY A 97 -14.95 -1.69 10.94
C GLY A 97 -14.10 -0.84 9.99
N GLN A 98 -13.06 -1.44 9.41
CA GLN A 98 -12.19 -0.79 8.43
C GLN A 98 -12.92 -0.43 7.15
N GLY A 99 -13.74 -1.33 6.59
CA GLY A 99 -14.55 -1.03 5.42
C GLY A 99 -15.49 0.16 5.66
N THR A 100 -16.12 0.22 6.84
CA THR A 100 -16.96 1.36 7.23
C THR A 100 -16.14 2.64 7.38
N LEU A 101 -14.95 2.55 7.97
CA LEU A 101 -14.01 3.66 8.13
C LEU A 101 -13.59 4.23 6.77
N CYS A 102 -13.23 3.38 5.80
CA CYS A 102 -12.91 3.79 4.43
C CYS A 102 -14.05 4.54 3.75
N LEU A 103 -15.29 4.04 3.88
CA LEU A 103 -16.47 4.68 3.29
C LEU A 103 -16.75 6.05 3.93
N VAL A 104 -16.67 6.13 5.26
CA VAL A 104 -16.89 7.39 6.00
C VAL A 104 -15.80 8.42 5.67
N LEU A 105 -14.53 8.02 5.65
CA LEU A 105 -13.41 8.87 5.26
C LEU A 105 -13.52 9.32 3.82
N GLY A 106 -13.85 8.41 2.91
CA GLY A 106 -14.05 8.74 1.50
C GLY A 106 -15.14 9.79 1.31
N GLY A 107 -16.27 9.64 2.00
CA GLY A 107 -17.35 10.64 2.01
C GLY A 107 -16.92 11.96 2.64
N MET A 108 -16.22 11.93 3.77
CA MET A 108 -15.74 13.12 4.48
C MET A 108 -14.71 13.91 3.65
N TYR A 109 -13.74 13.24 3.02
CA TYR A 109 -12.76 13.89 2.15
C TYR A 109 -13.39 14.38 0.85
N ALA A 110 -14.27 13.57 0.22
CA ALA A 110 -14.96 14.00 -0.99
C ALA A 110 -15.80 15.27 -0.75
N THR A 111 -16.56 15.30 0.34
CA THR A 111 -17.36 16.48 0.72
C THR A 111 -16.47 17.66 1.11
N GLY A 112 -15.48 17.45 1.99
CA GLY A 112 -14.56 18.49 2.44
C GLY A 112 -13.79 19.16 1.30
N LEU A 113 -13.26 18.39 0.35
CA LEU A 113 -12.54 18.91 -0.81
C LEU A 113 -13.47 19.55 -1.84
N THR A 114 -14.72 19.09 -1.93
CA THR A 114 -15.70 19.72 -2.84
C THR A 114 -16.08 21.11 -2.34
N LEU A 115 -16.16 21.31 -1.01
CA LEU A 115 -16.42 22.61 -0.41
C LEU A 115 -15.30 23.62 -0.65
N THR A 116 -14.05 23.18 -0.85
CA THR A 116 -12.95 24.08 -1.24
C THR A 116 -12.95 24.41 -2.73
N GLY A 117 -13.84 23.84 -3.53
CA GLY A 117 -13.90 24.04 -4.98
C GLY A 117 -12.78 23.35 -5.76
N LEU A 118 -12.13 22.33 -5.17
CA LEU A 118 -11.02 21.62 -5.81
C LEU A 118 -11.54 20.76 -6.97
N ASN A 119 -10.87 20.83 -8.13
CA ASN A 119 -11.14 19.96 -9.26
C ASN A 119 -10.83 18.51 -8.89
N PHE A 120 -11.66 17.58 -9.34
CA PHE A 120 -11.55 16.16 -8.99
C PHE A 120 -11.64 15.87 -7.48
N ALA A 121 -12.15 16.79 -6.66
CA ALA A 121 -12.32 16.63 -5.22
C ALA A 121 -12.98 15.30 -4.82
N ILE A 122 -14.08 14.94 -5.47
CA ILE A 122 -14.82 13.70 -5.18
C ILE A 122 -13.95 12.48 -5.50
N LEU A 123 -13.25 12.50 -6.64
CA LEU A 123 -12.40 11.39 -7.06
C LEU A 123 -11.23 11.21 -6.10
N ILE A 124 -10.53 12.31 -5.76
CA ILE A 124 -9.39 12.30 -4.84
C ILE A 124 -9.84 11.85 -3.45
N GLY A 125 -10.96 12.39 -2.95
CA GLY A 125 -11.50 12.05 -1.64
C GLY A 125 -11.92 10.58 -1.54
N LEU A 126 -12.65 10.07 -2.54
CA LEU A 126 -13.05 8.66 -2.57
C LEU A 126 -11.85 7.72 -2.69
N PHE A 127 -10.88 8.07 -3.53
CA PHE A 127 -9.65 7.29 -3.70
C PHE A 127 -8.80 7.28 -2.42
N ALA A 128 -8.65 8.42 -1.77
CA ALA A 128 -7.98 8.53 -0.48
C ALA A 128 -8.69 7.67 0.59
N GLY A 129 -10.02 7.75 0.68
CA GLY A 129 -10.81 6.93 1.59
C GLY A 129 -10.71 5.42 1.30
N LEU A 130 -10.69 5.02 0.03
CA LEU A 130 -10.52 3.62 -0.36
C LEU A 130 -9.14 3.08 0.04
N ILE A 131 -8.08 3.84 -0.23
CA ILE A 131 -6.70 3.47 0.11
C ILE A 131 -6.47 3.51 1.62
N SER A 132 -7.25 4.28 2.38
CA SER A 132 -7.20 4.29 3.85
C SER A 132 -7.53 2.95 4.50
N PHE A 133 -7.90 1.92 3.72
CA PHE A 133 -7.88 0.53 4.20
C PHE A 133 -6.50 0.15 4.76
N ILE A 134 -5.43 0.72 4.19
CA ILE A 134 -4.10 0.71 4.79
C ILE A 134 -3.95 2.01 5.60
N PRO A 135 -3.87 1.93 6.94
CA PRO A 135 -3.80 3.12 7.80
C PRO A 135 -2.69 4.07 7.37
N TYR A 136 -2.96 5.38 7.46
CA TYR A 136 -2.09 6.48 7.04
C TYR A 136 -1.83 6.60 5.53
N VAL A 137 -1.70 5.49 4.79
CA VAL A 137 -1.40 5.50 3.35
C VAL A 137 -2.46 6.25 2.56
N GLY A 138 -3.75 6.01 2.82
CA GLY A 138 -4.83 6.69 2.12
C GLY A 138 -4.85 8.20 2.36
N SER A 139 -4.72 8.63 3.61
CA SER A 139 -4.64 10.05 3.96
C SER A 139 -3.41 10.74 3.37
N LEU A 140 -2.25 10.09 3.36
CA LEU A 140 -1.00 10.68 2.88
C LEU A 140 -1.01 10.79 1.35
N THR A 141 -1.39 9.73 0.66
CA THR A 141 -1.52 9.73 -0.81
C THR A 141 -2.59 10.73 -1.25
N GLY A 142 -3.74 10.75 -0.57
CA GLY A 142 -4.79 11.73 -0.80
C GLY A 142 -4.33 13.18 -0.61
N LEU A 143 -3.60 13.46 0.48
CA LEU A 143 -3.05 14.79 0.76
C LEU A 143 -2.09 15.23 -0.35
N VAL A 144 -1.15 14.36 -0.74
CA VAL A 144 -0.17 14.67 -1.80
C VAL A 144 -0.88 14.97 -3.12
N LEU A 145 -1.87 14.14 -3.50
CA LEU A 145 -2.65 14.35 -4.72
C LEU A 145 -3.47 15.64 -4.65
N ALA A 146 -4.20 15.87 -3.55
CA ALA A 146 -5.06 17.03 -3.39
C ALA A 146 -4.26 18.34 -3.35
N VAL A 147 -3.16 18.38 -2.59
CA VAL A 147 -2.28 19.56 -2.52
C VAL A 147 -1.59 19.80 -3.86
N GLY A 148 -1.15 18.74 -4.56
CA GLY A 148 -0.59 18.87 -5.91
C GLY A 148 -1.58 19.48 -6.90
N VAL A 149 -2.83 19.01 -6.91
CA VAL A 149 -3.90 19.58 -7.75
C VAL A 149 -4.24 21.00 -7.32
N ALA A 150 -4.35 21.27 -6.01
CA ALA A 150 -4.65 22.59 -5.48
C ALA A 150 -3.58 23.62 -5.85
N PHE A 151 -2.31 23.20 -5.83
CA PHE A 151 -1.19 24.04 -6.22
C PHE A 151 -1.30 24.46 -7.69
N VAL A 152 -1.64 23.53 -8.58
CA VAL A 152 -1.82 23.87 -10.01
C VAL A 152 -3.07 24.70 -10.25
N GLN A 153 -4.15 24.46 -9.50
CA GLN A 153 -5.45 25.08 -9.72
C GLN A 153 -5.56 26.50 -9.14
N PHE A 154 -5.10 26.71 -7.90
CA PHE A 154 -5.37 27.93 -7.15
C PHE A 154 -4.19 28.90 -7.12
N TRP A 155 -3.02 28.53 -7.65
CA TRP A 155 -1.86 29.42 -7.66
C TRP A 155 -2.16 30.77 -8.34
N PRO A 156 -1.76 31.91 -7.74
CA PRO A 156 -0.93 32.10 -6.55
C PRO A 156 -1.69 32.29 -5.22
N ASP A 157 -2.98 31.96 -5.15
CA ASP A 157 -3.78 32.05 -3.94
C ASP A 157 -3.46 30.91 -2.95
N TRP A 158 -2.60 31.22 -1.98
CA TRP A 158 -2.17 30.28 -0.94
C TRP A 158 -3.29 29.92 0.05
N VAL A 159 -4.35 30.73 0.16
CA VAL A 159 -5.41 30.52 1.15
C VAL A 159 -6.17 29.24 0.83
N MET A 160 -6.53 29.02 -0.44
CA MET A 160 -7.21 27.79 -0.86
C MET A 160 -6.31 26.54 -0.74
N ILE A 161 -5.01 26.67 -0.99
CA ILE A 161 -4.07 25.54 -0.86
C ILE A 161 -3.97 25.10 0.62
N VAL A 162 -3.87 26.06 1.54
CA VAL A 162 -3.88 25.80 2.98
C VAL A 162 -5.23 25.23 3.42
N ALA A 163 -6.34 25.72 2.87
CA ALA A 163 -7.67 25.19 3.17
C ALA A 163 -7.80 23.70 2.80
N VAL A 164 -7.29 23.29 1.63
CA VAL A 164 -7.25 21.87 1.21
C VAL A 164 -6.41 21.03 2.17
N ALA A 165 -5.23 21.51 2.57
CA ALA A 165 -4.41 20.81 3.55
C ALA A 165 -5.13 20.69 4.91
N CYS A 166 -5.81 21.75 5.36
CA CYS A 166 -6.60 21.75 6.60
C CYS A 166 -7.72 20.71 6.59
N VAL A 167 -8.38 20.45 5.45
CA VAL A 167 -9.37 19.37 5.33
C VAL A 167 -8.76 18.01 5.66
N PHE A 168 -7.56 17.73 5.15
CA PHE A 168 -6.86 16.46 5.45
C PHE A 168 -6.41 16.37 6.91
N PHE A 169 -5.87 17.45 7.49
CA PHE A 169 -5.50 17.45 8.90
C PHE A 169 -6.72 17.29 9.82
N ALA A 170 -7.83 17.95 9.52
CA ALA A 170 -9.08 17.76 10.25
C ALA A 170 -9.59 16.32 10.12
N GLY A 171 -9.53 15.75 8.90
CA GLY A 171 -9.90 14.36 8.66
C GLY A 171 -9.03 13.37 9.42
N GLN A 172 -7.70 13.55 9.43
CA GLN A 172 -6.79 12.72 10.22
C GLN A 172 -7.04 12.82 11.72
N PHE A 173 -7.35 14.02 12.21
CA PHE A 173 -7.68 14.19 13.63
C PHE A 173 -8.96 13.43 14.00
N ILE A 174 -10.00 13.53 13.17
CA ILE A 174 -11.26 12.80 13.35
C ILE A 174 -11.04 11.29 13.20
N GLU A 175 -10.23 10.88 12.23
CA GLU A 175 -9.85 9.49 11.98
C GLU A 175 -9.22 8.87 13.23
N GLY A 176 -8.09 9.42 13.68
CA GLY A 176 -7.31 8.84 14.78
C GLY A 176 -8.00 8.92 16.14
N ASN A 177 -8.71 10.01 16.43
CA ASN A 177 -9.28 10.24 17.76
C ASN A 177 -10.70 9.71 17.92
N ILE A 178 -11.49 9.63 16.84
CA ILE A 178 -12.93 9.34 16.93
C ILE A 178 -13.30 8.10 16.11
N LEU A 179 -13.02 8.10 14.81
CA LEU A 179 -13.50 7.04 13.91
C LEU A 179 -12.80 5.72 14.19
N GLN A 180 -11.47 5.71 14.30
CA GLN A 180 -10.69 4.51 14.54
C GLN A 180 -11.06 3.79 15.84
N PRO A 181 -11.13 4.44 17.02
CA PRO A 181 -11.56 3.75 18.24
C PRO A 181 -13.03 3.32 18.21
N ARG A 182 -13.93 4.06 17.54
CA ARG A 182 -15.36 3.72 17.49
C ARG A 182 -15.67 2.57 16.52
N LEU A 183 -15.01 2.54 15.36
CA LEU A 183 -15.32 1.59 14.29
C LEU A 183 -14.45 0.33 14.38
N VAL A 184 -13.20 0.46 14.79
CA VAL A 184 -12.22 -0.65 14.80
C VAL A 184 -11.88 -1.07 16.24
N GLY A 185 -11.75 -0.11 17.15
CA GLY A 185 -11.33 -0.38 18.54
C GLY A 185 -12.30 -1.24 19.34
N LYS A 186 -13.61 -1.11 19.12
CA LYS A 186 -14.63 -1.93 19.81
C LYS A 186 -14.64 -3.40 19.41
N SER A 187 -14.06 -3.74 18.26
CA SER A 187 -14.15 -5.09 17.68
C SER A 187 -13.11 -6.06 18.23
N VAL A 188 -12.04 -5.56 18.88
CA VAL A 188 -10.90 -6.40 19.30
C VAL A 188 -10.92 -6.69 20.80
N GLY A 189 -11.36 -5.76 21.67
CA GLY A 189 -11.59 -6.03 23.10
C GLY A 189 -10.39 -6.48 23.95
N LEU A 190 -9.20 -6.59 23.35
CA LEU A 190 -7.99 -7.07 24.00
C LEU A 190 -7.33 -5.95 24.83
N HIS A 191 -6.83 -6.32 26.00
CA HIS A 191 -6.06 -5.39 26.84
C HIS A 191 -4.85 -4.86 26.05
N PRO A 192 -4.55 -3.54 26.10
CA PRO A 192 -3.48 -2.92 25.30
C PRO A 192 -2.11 -3.60 25.40
N VAL A 193 -1.81 -4.18 26.56
CA VAL A 193 -0.57 -4.92 26.82
C VAL A 193 -0.43 -6.15 25.90
N TRP A 194 -1.51 -6.90 25.66
CA TRP A 194 -1.47 -8.05 24.76
C TRP A 194 -1.25 -7.63 23.30
N LEU A 195 -1.81 -6.49 22.89
CA LEU A 195 -1.52 -5.90 21.57
C LEU A 195 -0.06 -5.53 21.43
N MET A 196 0.55 -4.92 22.47
CA MET A 196 1.98 -4.60 22.44
C MET A 196 2.84 -5.86 22.36
N PHE A 197 2.56 -6.90 23.16
CA PHE A 197 3.30 -8.17 23.10
C PHE A 197 3.17 -8.84 21.73
N ALA A 198 1.97 -8.89 21.15
CA ALA A 198 1.76 -9.46 19.83
C ALA A 198 2.55 -8.69 18.76
N LEU A 199 2.55 -7.36 18.79
CA LEU A 199 3.34 -6.56 17.85
C LEU A 199 4.85 -6.78 18.03
N PHE A 200 5.34 -6.92 19.27
CA PHE A 200 6.76 -7.23 19.50
C PHE A 200 7.15 -8.65 19.07
N ALA A 201 6.27 -9.63 19.27
CA ALA A 201 6.53 -11.02 18.92
C ALA A 201 6.41 -11.29 17.41
N PHE A 202 5.48 -10.61 16.73
CA PHE A 202 5.10 -10.91 15.35
C PHE A 202 5.28 -9.74 14.36
N GLY A 203 5.60 -8.52 14.81
CA GLY A 203 5.69 -7.31 13.99
C GLY A 203 7.02 -7.11 13.25
N ALA A 204 7.70 -8.21 12.92
CA ALA A 204 8.91 -8.20 12.09
C ALA A 204 8.57 -7.96 10.61
#